data_AF-A0A1G9AJ45-F1
#
_entry.id   AF-A0A1G9AJ45-F1
#
_cell.length_a   1.000
_cell.length_b   1.000
_cell.length_c   1.000
_cell.angle_alpha   90.00
_cell.angle_beta   90.00
_cell.angle_gamma   90.00
#
_symmetry.space_group_name_H-M   'P 1'
#
loop_
_entity.id
_entity.type
_entity.pdbx_description
1 polymer ?
#
loop_
_entity_poly.entity_id
_entity_poly.type
_entity_poly.pdbx_seq_one_letter_code
_entity_poly.pdbx_strand_id
1 'polypeptide(L)' 'MDLMEVTERARLRREDAAARLRALADALASNNEVEFEREGLRFKVRVPDEVDFKLEVEIGDDEREVEIELKW' A
#
# COMPACT_ATOMS: atom_id res chain seq x y z
N MET A 1 13.98 -18.78 3.59
CA MET A 1 13.51 -17.50 4.20
C MET A 1 12.00 -17.57 4.11
N ASP A 2 11.30 -17.46 5.22
CA ASP A 2 9.83 -17.53 5.22
C ASP A 2 9.26 -16.20 4.76
N LEU A 3 8.28 -16.25 3.85
CA LEU A 3 7.56 -15.09 3.36
C LEU A 3 6.53 -14.68 4.42
N MET A 4 6.62 -13.46 4.93
CA MET A 4 5.60 -12.87 5.78
C MET A 4 4.66 -12.04 4.91
N GLU A 5 3.41 -12.48 4.77
CA GLU A 5 2.35 -11.72 4.09
C GLU A 5 1.46 -11.02 5.15
N VAL A 6 1.22 -9.72 4.95
CA VAL A 6 0.29 -8.93 5.76
C VAL A 6 -0.78 -8.35 4.83
N THR A 7 -2.02 -8.83 4.96
CA THR A 7 -3.15 -8.38 4.14
C THR A 7 -4.22 -7.75 5.03
N GLU A 8 -4.53 -6.47 4.82
CA GLU A 8 -5.67 -5.76 5.42
C GLU A 8 -6.72 -5.48 4.33
N ARG A 9 -7.99 -5.83 4.58
CA ARG A 9 -9.11 -5.53 3.67
C ARG A 9 -10.21 -4.81 4.43
N ALA A 10 -10.62 -3.66 3.93
CA ALA A 10 -11.71 -2.87 4.50
C ALA A 10 -12.53 -2.20 3.40
N ARG A 11 -13.85 -2.09 3.61
CA ARG A 11 -14.71 -1.26 2.76
C ARG A 11 -14.71 0.15 3.33
N LEU A 12 -14.12 1.08 2.58
CA LEU A 12 -13.94 2.47 3.01
C LEU A 12 -14.77 3.44 2.16
N ARG A 13 -14.94 4.66 2.67
CA ARG A 13 -15.35 5.80 1.84
C ARG A 13 -14.19 6.18 0.92
N ARG A 14 -14.51 6.78 -0.23
CA ARG A 14 -13.50 7.25 -1.19
C ARG A 14 -12.51 8.22 -0.55
N GLU A 15 -13.00 9.08 0.33
CA GLU A 15 -12.23 10.09 1.04
C GLU A 15 -11.24 9.46 2.04
N ASP A 16 -11.68 8.42 2.76
CA ASP A 16 -10.82 7.66 3.70
C ASP A 16 -9.74 6.86 2.95
N ALA A 17 -10.09 6.27 1.81
CA ALA A 17 -9.12 5.58 0.95
C ALA A 17 -8.05 6.55 0.42
N ALA A 18 -8.45 7.74 -0.04
CA ALA A 18 -7.52 8.78 -0.48
C ALA A 18 -6.60 9.25 0.65
N ALA A 19 -7.11 9.39 1.87
CA ALA A 19 -6.31 9.73 3.04
C ALA A 19 -5.25 8.65 3.35
N ARG A 20 -5.60 7.36 3.26
CA ARG A 20 -4.65 6.25 3.44
C ARG A 20 -3.56 6.25 2.36
N LEU A 21 -3.92 6.44 1.10
CA LEU A 21 -2.96 6.54 0.00
C LEU A 21 -2.00 7.73 0.18
N ARG A 22 -2.51 8.88 0.64
CA ARG A 22 -1.66 10.03 0.96
C ARG A 22 -0.68 9.71 2.08
N ALA A 23 -1.13 9.09 3.17
CA ALA A 23 -0.26 8.72 4.28
C ALA A 23 0.87 7.76 3.83
N LEU A 24 0.55 6.79 2.97
CA LEU A 24 1.56 5.92 2.37
C LEU A 24 2.55 6.71 1.51
N ALA A 25 2.06 7.61 0.65
CA ALA A 25 2.92 8.45 -0.18
C ALA A 25 3.86 9.34 0.66
N ASP A 26 3.37 9.94 1.73
CA ASP A 26 4.16 10.77 2.64
C ASP A 26 5.22 9.92 3.38
N ALA A 27 4.89 8.69 3.78
CA ALA A 27 5.85 7.77 4.41
C ALA A 27 6.99 7.38 3.45
N LEU A 28 6.65 7.03 2.20
CA LEU A 28 7.63 6.73 1.15
C LEU A 28 8.56 7.91 0.89
N ALA A 29 8.03 9.13 0.86
CA ALA A 29 8.80 10.34 0.58
C ALA A 29 9.69 10.80 1.75
N SER A 30 9.36 10.45 2.99
CA SER A 30 9.93 11.11 4.18
C SER A 30 10.97 10.32 4.96
N ASN A 31 11.19 9.01 4.73
CA ASN A 31 12.27 8.26 5.39
C ASN A 31 12.46 6.81 4.89
N ASN A 32 12.06 6.47 3.66
CA ASN A 32 12.34 5.16 3.06
C ASN A 32 11.81 3.97 3.91
N GLU A 33 10.76 4.17 4.71
CA GLU A 33 10.14 3.14 5.55
C GLU A 33 8.62 3.23 5.48
N VAL A 34 7.96 2.07 5.33
CA VAL A 34 6.52 1.94 5.56
C VAL A 34 6.30 1.20 6.87
N GLU A 35 5.47 1.77 7.74
CA GLU A 35 5.14 1.21 9.06
C GLU A 35 3.73 0.62 9.05
N PHE A 36 3.59 -0.61 9.55
CA PHE A 36 2.32 -1.31 9.70
C PHE A 36 2.17 -1.81 11.13
N GLU A 37 0.98 -1.70 11.72
CA GLU A 37 0.68 -2.25 13.05
C GLU A 37 -0.34 -3.38 12.93
N ARG A 38 -0.03 -4.55 13.49
CA ARG A 38 -0.94 -5.70 13.55
C ARG A 38 -0.78 -6.42 14.88
N GLU A 39 -1.89 -6.71 15.56
CA GLU A 39 -1.91 -7.46 16.83
C GLU A 39 -0.99 -6.84 17.91
N GLY A 40 -0.83 -5.51 17.89
CA GLY A 40 0.08 -4.76 18.77
C GLY A 40 1.56 -4.85 18.38
N LEU A 41 1.89 -5.54 17.29
CA LEU A 41 3.22 -5.62 16.71
C LEU A 41 3.37 -4.59 15.60
N ARG A 42 4.44 -3.81 15.67
CA ARG A 42 4.79 -2.76 14.73
C ARG A 42 5.90 -3.25 13.80
N PHE A 43 5.60 -3.31 12.52
CA PHE A 43 6.51 -3.72 11.47
C PHE A 43 6.97 -2.49 10.69
N LYS A 44 8.27 -2.44 10.38
CA LYS A 44 8.86 -1.43 9.52
C LYS A 44 9.49 -2.12 8.32
N VAL A 45 9.07 -1.73 7.13
CA VAL A 45 9.61 -2.24 5.87
C VAL A 45 10.42 -1.13 5.23
N ARG A 46 11.73 -1.35 5.07
CA ARG A 46 12.59 -0.42 4.34
C ARG A 46 12.29 -0.50 2.84
N VAL A 47 12.12 0.66 2.23
CA VAL A 47 11.94 0.86 0.78
C VAL A 47 13.21 1.52 0.23
N PRO A 48 13.83 0.99 -0.83
CA PRO A 48 15.01 1.61 -1.45
C PRO A 48 14.66 2.89 -2.21
N ASP A 49 15.69 3.62 -2.65
CA ASP A 49 15.55 4.89 -3.38
C ASP A 49 14.87 4.72 -4.76
N GLU A 50 14.90 3.51 -5.32
CA GLU A 50 14.28 3.15 -6.59
C GLU A 50 13.36 1.94 -6.40
N VAL A 51 12.18 1.98 -6.98
CA VAL A 51 11.17 0.91 -6.93
C VAL A 51 10.55 0.70 -8.30
N ASP A 52 10.16 -0.53 -8.59
CA ASP A 52 9.29 -0.80 -9.74
C ASP A 52 7.85 -0.42 -9.36
N PHE A 53 7.29 0.55 -10.09
CA PHE A 53 5.92 1.02 -9.91
C PHE A 53 5.01 0.49 -11.01
N LYS A 54 3.87 -0.09 -10.62
CA LYS A 54 2.81 -0.53 -11.52
C LYS A 54 1.49 0.11 -11.10
N LEU A 55 0.78 0.68 -12.08
CA LEU A 55 -0.60 1.16 -11.93
C LEU A 55 -1.46 0.42 -12.94
N GLU A 56 -2.48 -0.29 -12.45
CA GLU A 56 -3.47 -0.97 -13.28
C GLU A 56 -4.84 -0.38 -13.03
N VAL A 57 -5.60 -0.23 -14.13
CA VAL A 57 -6.97 0.26 -14.10
C VAL A 57 -7.78 -0.70 -14.95
N GLU A 58 -8.68 -1.44 -14.30
CA GLU A 58 -9.59 -2.37 -14.96
C GLU A 58 -11.01 -1.81 -14.94
N ILE A 59 -11.66 -1.85 -16.11
CA ILE A 59 -13.03 -1.37 -16.29
C ILE A 59 -13.81 -2.49 -16.98
N GLY A 60 -14.62 -3.21 -16.20
CA GLY A 60 -15.57 -4.20 -16.68
C GLY A 60 -17.01 -3.72 -16.55
N ASP A 61 -17.93 -4.57 -17.00
CA ASP A 61 -19.39 -4.29 -16.94
C ASP A 61 -19.88 -4.18 -15.49
N ASP A 62 -19.42 -5.08 -14.62
CA ASP A 62 -19.86 -5.20 -13.23
C ASP A 62 -18.85 -4.65 -12.21
N GLU A 63 -17.58 -4.49 -12.60
CA GLU A 63 -16.49 -4.12 -11.68
C GLU A 63 -15.59 -3.03 -12.27
N ARG A 64 -15.09 -2.15 -11.39
CA ARG A 64 -14.05 -1.19 -11.71
C ARG A 64 -13.00 -1.27 -10.61
N GLU A 65 -11.76 -1.42 -11.02
CA GLU A 65 -10.63 -1.60 -10.11
C GLU A 65 -9.50 -0.65 -10.47
N VAL A 66 -8.83 -0.16 -9.43
CA VAL A 66 -7.58 0.58 -9.54
C VAL A 66 -6.61 -0.05 -8.57
N GLU A 67 -5.53 -0.63 -9.09
CA GLU A 67 -4.49 -1.28 -8.30
C GLU A 67 -3.18 -0.48 -8.43
N ILE A 68 -2.49 -0.33 -7.29
CA ILE A 68 -1.16 0.28 -7.20
C ILE A 68 -0.23 -0.74 -6.57
N GLU A 69 0.83 -1.11 -7.27
CA GLU A 69 1.83 -2.06 -6.79
C GLU A 69 3.23 -1.44 -6.82
N LEU A 70 4.00 -1.68 -5.76
CA LEU A 70 5.40 -1.31 -5.62
C LEU A 70 6.22 -2.56 -5.33
N LYS A 71 7.32 -2.78 -6.08
CA LYS A 71 8.23 -3.93 -5.91
C LYS A 71 9.67 -3.49 -5.80
N TRP A 72 10.43 -4.21 -4.97
CA TRP A 72 11.88 -4.07 -4.79
C TRP A 72 12.48 -5.31 -4.13
#